data_AF-B0JGM6-F1
#
_entry.id   AF-B0JGM6-F1
#
_cell.length_a   1.000
_cell.length_b   1.000
_cell.length_c   1.000
_cell.angle_alpha   90.00
_cell.angle_beta   90.00
_cell.angle_gamma   90.00
#
_symmetry.space_group_name_H-M   'P 1'
#
loop_
_entity.id
_entity.type
_entity.pdbx_description
1 polymer ?
#
loop_
_entity_poly.entity_id
_entity_poly.type
_entity_poly.pdbx_seq_one_letter_code
_entity_poly.pdbx_strand_id
1 'polypeptide(L)'
;MNTYFFLKITFLTLMNLGLTFNQPLSASTVMAEYAIVQKIPSNVRSQPNGKIICRITKKVTISVYHFTNSVNGLGSPINGWYSTIACGKEQIGWIHQSRIMLTGKYHSAP
;
A
#
# COMPACT_ATOMS: atom_id res chain seq x y z
N MET A 1 33.70 -29.92 26.75
CA MET A 1 32.76 -29.40 25.72
C MET A 1 32.36 -27.99 26.14
N ASN A 2 32.80 -26.98 25.37
CA ASN A 2 32.39 -25.56 25.36
C ASN A 2 32.16 -24.80 26.69
N THR A 3 33.27 -24.44 27.30
CA THR A 3 33.75 -23.08 27.64
C THR A 3 32.92 -21.81 27.31
N TYR A 4 32.80 -20.96 28.37
CA TYR A 4 32.70 -19.48 28.44
C TYR A 4 31.40 -18.83 27.87
N PHE A 5 30.78 -17.75 28.38
CA PHE A 5 31.17 -16.66 29.29
C PHE A 5 29.88 -15.85 29.61
N PHE A 6 29.24 -16.03 30.78
CA PHE A 6 28.17 -15.12 31.22
C PHE A 6 28.81 -13.94 31.95
N LEU A 7 29.28 -12.95 31.18
CA LEU A 7 29.81 -11.72 31.77
C LEU A 7 28.64 -10.81 32.18
N LYS A 8 28.50 -10.69 33.51
CA LYS A 8 27.68 -9.69 34.19
C LYS A 8 27.92 -8.30 33.60
N ILE A 9 26.87 -7.67 33.07
CA ILE A 9 26.83 -6.21 32.89
C ILE A 9 25.82 -5.68 33.90
N THR A 10 26.31 -5.38 35.08
CA THR A 10 25.59 -4.66 36.12
C THR A 10 25.37 -3.23 35.62
N PHE A 11 24.14 -2.89 35.24
CA PHE A 11 23.78 -1.53 34.86
C PHE A 11 23.82 -0.63 36.09
N LEU A 12 24.87 0.18 36.20
CA LEU A 12 24.95 1.29 37.15
C LEU A 12 24.09 2.43 36.61
N THR A 13 23.04 2.78 37.35
CA THR A 13 22.14 3.90 37.05
C THR A 13 22.82 5.23 37.37
N LEU A 14 22.94 6.11 36.37
CA LEU A 14 23.19 7.54 36.56
C LEU A 14 22.28 8.37 35.63
N MET A 15 21.84 9.50 36.18
CA MET A 15 20.61 10.22 35.86
C MET A 15 20.62 11.01 34.54
N ASN A 16 19.40 11.17 34.01
CA ASN A 16 18.86 12.30 33.24
C ASN A 16 19.70 12.88 32.09
N LEU A 17 19.39 12.44 30.87
CA LEU A 17 19.02 13.37 29.79
C LEU A 17 17.75 12.82 29.14
N GLY A 18 16.62 13.48 29.40
CA GLY A 18 15.35 13.16 28.78
C GLY A 18 15.43 13.42 27.27
N LEU A 19 15.63 12.35 26.50
CA LEU A 19 15.13 12.27 25.13
C LEU A 19 14.14 11.12 25.11
N THR A 20 12.91 11.41 25.52
CA THR A 20 11.76 10.62 25.09
C THR A 20 11.73 10.72 23.58
N PHE A 21 12.24 9.71 22.90
CA PHE A 21 12.08 9.56 21.45
C PHE A 21 10.62 9.15 21.20
N ASN A 22 9.71 10.10 21.41
CA ASN A 22 8.34 10.04 20.91
C ASN A 22 8.41 10.31 19.41
N GLN A 23 8.95 9.36 18.64
CA GLN A 23 8.64 9.36 17.21
C GLN A 23 7.17 8.97 17.09
N PRO A 24 6.31 9.79 16.47
CA PRO A 24 5.03 9.28 16.03
C PRO A 24 5.34 8.16 15.03
N LEU A 25 4.90 6.93 15.33
CA LEU A 25 4.76 5.89 14.32
C LEU A 25 3.95 6.53 13.18
N SER A 26 4.61 6.82 12.07
CA SER A 26 3.94 7.41 10.90
C SER A 26 2.97 6.36 10.39
N ALA A 27 1.69 6.53 10.71
CA ALA A 27 0.64 5.65 10.22
C ALA A 27 0.62 5.75 8.69
N SER A 28 0.91 4.64 8.00
CA SER A 28 0.69 4.55 6.56
C SER A 28 -0.80 4.78 6.31
N THR A 29 -1.14 5.93 5.71
CA THR A 29 -2.52 6.26 5.37
C THR A 29 -2.82 5.76 3.97
N VAL A 30 -3.83 4.90 3.82
CA VAL A 30 -4.38 4.55 2.51
C VAL A 30 -5.16 5.76 2.01
N MET A 31 -4.74 6.33 0.92
CA MET A 31 -5.51 7.31 0.16
C MET A 31 -6.29 6.55 -0.91
N ALA A 32 -7.60 6.78 -0.95
CA ALA A 32 -8.43 6.30 -2.05
C ALA A 32 -8.75 7.45 -3.00
N GLU A 33 -8.61 7.20 -4.28
CA GLU A 33 -8.80 8.17 -5.35
C GLU A 33 -9.68 7.59 -6.44
N TYR A 34 -10.50 8.43 -7.07
CA TYR A 34 -11.25 8.03 -8.26
C TYR A 34 -10.35 8.08 -9.51
N ALA A 35 -10.50 7.07 -10.36
CA ALA A 35 -9.83 6.98 -11.66
C ALA A 35 -10.83 6.60 -12.76
N ILE A 36 -10.67 7.18 -13.94
CA ILE A 36 -11.48 6.86 -15.13
C ILE A 36 -10.73 5.83 -15.96
N VAL A 37 -11.36 4.68 -16.25
CA VAL A 37 -10.81 3.68 -17.17
C VAL A 37 -11.01 4.15 -18.61
N GLN A 38 -9.92 4.48 -19.31
CA GLN A 38 -9.97 5.07 -20.65
C GLN A 38 -9.68 4.08 -21.78
N LYS A 39 -8.77 3.14 -21.56
CA LYS A 39 -8.39 2.16 -22.60
C LYS A 39 -9.14 0.85 -22.39
N ILE A 40 -10.11 0.57 -23.25
CA ILE A 40 -10.95 -0.62 -23.17
C ILE A 40 -10.48 -1.65 -24.21
N PRO A 41 -10.46 -2.95 -23.89
CA PRO A 41 -10.68 -3.53 -22.56
C PRO A 41 -9.49 -3.25 -21.62
N SER A 42 -9.79 -3.13 -20.33
CA SER A 42 -8.80 -3.00 -19.27
C SER A 42 -8.77 -4.23 -18.38
N ASN A 43 -7.59 -4.83 -18.22
CA ASN A 43 -7.42 -6.01 -17.39
C ASN A 43 -7.07 -5.60 -15.96
N VAL A 44 -7.82 -6.14 -14.99
CA VAL A 44 -7.45 -6.13 -13.58
C VAL A 44 -6.78 -7.48 -13.28
N ARG A 45 -5.67 -7.46 -12.55
CA ARG A 45 -4.85 -8.64 -12.26
C ARG A 45 -4.75 -8.94 -10.78
N SER A 46 -4.44 -10.19 -10.42
CA SER A 46 -4.26 -10.61 -9.02
C SER A 46 -3.04 -9.96 -8.35
N GLN A 47 -2.03 -9.62 -9.16
CA GLN A 47 -0.83 -8.89 -8.78
C GLN A 47 -0.30 -8.13 -10.01
N PRO A 48 0.63 -7.17 -9.87
CA PRO A 48 1.33 -6.56 -11.00
C PRO A 48 1.84 -7.62 -11.99
N ASN A 49 1.50 -7.46 -13.27
CA ASN A 49 1.82 -8.44 -14.35
C ASN A 49 1.29 -9.88 -14.16
N GLY A 50 0.54 -10.17 -13.10
CA GLY A 50 0.03 -11.51 -12.79
C GLY A 50 -1.20 -11.94 -13.60
N LYS A 51 -1.91 -12.97 -13.12
CA LYS A 51 -3.12 -13.49 -13.77
C LYS A 51 -4.22 -12.41 -13.84
N ILE A 52 -4.93 -12.35 -14.96
CA ILE A 52 -6.11 -11.49 -15.12
C ILE A 52 -7.25 -12.08 -14.27
N ILE A 53 -7.85 -11.29 -13.39
CA ILE A 53 -8.97 -11.70 -12.54
C ILE A 53 -10.31 -11.17 -13.06
N CYS A 54 -10.33 -9.98 -13.66
CA CYS A 54 -11.50 -9.48 -14.37
C CYS A 54 -11.12 -8.50 -15.49
N ARG A 55 -12.09 -8.20 -16.36
CA ARG A 55 -11.96 -7.25 -17.46
C ARG A 55 -13.01 -6.16 -17.35
N ILE A 56 -12.56 -4.92 -17.40
CA ILE A 56 -13.42 -3.75 -17.51
C ILE A 56 -13.63 -3.47 -19.00
N THR A 57 -14.88 -3.60 -19.45
CA THR A 57 -15.27 -3.55 -20.87
C THR A 57 -15.97 -2.24 -21.25
N LYS A 58 -16.16 -1.32 -20.32
CA LYS A 58 -16.78 -0.01 -20.56
C LYS A 58 -16.03 1.09 -19.82
N LYS A 59 -16.16 2.33 -20.29
CA LYS A 59 -15.61 3.51 -19.64
C LYS A 59 -16.37 3.71 -18.33
N VAL A 60 -15.66 3.68 -17.21
CA VAL A 60 -16.25 3.72 -15.87
C VAL A 60 -15.27 4.36 -14.90
N THR A 61 -15.81 5.04 -13.89
CA THR A 61 -15.03 5.53 -12.75
C THR A 61 -14.89 4.42 -11.73
N ILE A 62 -13.66 4.14 -11.32
CA ILE A 62 -13.32 3.13 -10.30
C ILE A 62 -12.57 3.79 -9.15
N SER A 63 -12.62 3.17 -7.98
CA SER A 63 -11.75 3.49 -6.86
C SER A 63 -10.40 2.82 -7.05
N VAL A 64 -9.32 3.58 -6.89
CA VAL A 64 -7.95 3.11 -6.83
C VAL A 64 -7.32 3.56 -5.52
N TYR A 65 -6.35 2.80 -5.00
CA TYR A 65 -5.76 3.04 -3.69
C TYR A 65 -4.24 3.24 -3.80
N HIS A 66 -3.72 4.25 -3.11
CA HIS A 66 -2.28 4.55 -2.96
C HIS A 66 -1.94 4.93 -1.50
N PHE A 67 -0.73 4.61 -1.03
CA PHE A 67 -0.24 4.84 0.33
C PHE A 67 0.85 5.90 0.23
N THR A 68 0.84 6.83 1.18
CA THR A 68 1.85 7.88 1.26
C THR A 68 3.21 7.37 1.72
N ASN A 69 3.25 6.28 2.50
CA ASN A 69 4.47 5.65 3.04
C ASN A 69 4.44 4.13 2.78
N SER A 70 5.00 3.73 1.65
CA SER A 70 4.99 2.37 1.12
C SER A 70 5.99 1.49 1.87
N VAL A 71 5.52 0.59 2.74
CA VAL A 71 6.40 -0.42 3.33
C VAL A 71 6.01 -1.85 2.92
N ASN A 72 4.77 -2.33 3.07
CA ASN A 72 4.51 -3.77 2.87
C ASN A 72 3.08 -4.15 2.43
N GLY A 73 2.65 -3.71 1.26
CA GLY A 73 1.54 -4.36 0.55
C GLY A 73 0.14 -3.84 0.89
N LEU A 74 -0.72 -3.98 -0.13
CA LEU A 74 -1.97 -3.23 -0.40
C LEU A 74 -1.70 -1.75 -0.65
N GLY A 75 -2.47 -1.14 -1.56
CA GLY A 75 -2.49 0.31 -1.73
C GLY A 75 -1.20 1.02 -2.10
N SER A 76 -0.17 0.47 -2.75
CA SER A 76 0.97 1.30 -3.22
C SER A 76 1.05 1.23 -4.74
N PRO A 77 1.27 2.33 -5.49
CA PRO A 77 1.60 2.23 -6.90
C PRO A 77 2.97 1.54 -7.06
N ILE A 78 2.97 0.21 -7.07
CA ILE A 78 4.18 -0.57 -7.34
C ILE A 78 4.41 -0.50 -8.85
N ASN A 79 5.44 0.20 -9.29
CA ASN A 79 5.82 0.28 -10.71
C ASN A 79 4.65 0.65 -11.65
N GLY A 80 3.82 1.61 -11.23
CA GLY A 80 2.66 2.07 -12.02
C GLY A 80 1.43 1.17 -11.92
N TRP A 81 1.33 0.28 -10.93
CA TRP A 81 0.15 -0.55 -10.67
C TRP A 81 -0.63 -0.07 -9.47
N TYR A 82 -1.89 0.27 -9.67
CA TYR A 82 -2.79 0.70 -8.60
C TYR A 82 -3.68 -0.46 -8.15
N SER A 83 -3.84 -0.65 -6.84
CA SER A 83 -4.85 -1.59 -6.34
C SER A 83 -6.25 -1.02 -6.49
N THR A 84 -7.24 -1.87 -6.73
CA THR A 84 -8.65 -1.51 -6.97
C THR A 84 -9.59 -2.65 -6.58
N ILE A 85 -10.84 -2.32 -6.26
CA ILE A 85 -11.95 -3.26 -6.04
C ILE A 85 -12.91 -3.31 -7.25
N ALA A 86 -12.42 -2.92 -8.44
CA ALA A 86 -13.24 -2.84 -9.65
C ALA A 86 -13.84 -4.19 -10.11
N CYS A 87 -13.31 -5.32 -9.63
CA CYS A 87 -13.85 -6.65 -9.92
C CYS A 87 -14.95 -7.10 -8.94
N GLY A 88 -15.22 -6.32 -7.89
CA GLY A 88 -16.13 -6.66 -6.80
C GLY A 88 -15.59 -6.17 -5.47
N LYS A 89 -16.48 -5.84 -4.53
CA LYS A 89 -16.11 -5.23 -3.23
C LYS A 89 -15.11 -6.08 -2.43
N GLU A 90 -15.18 -7.40 -2.57
CA GLU A 90 -14.34 -8.36 -1.85
C GLU A 90 -13.11 -8.83 -2.66
N GLN A 91 -12.99 -8.43 -3.92
CA GLN A 91 -11.89 -8.86 -4.79
C GLN A 91 -10.96 -7.70 -5.10
N ILE A 92 -9.85 -7.65 -4.36
CA ILE A 92 -8.77 -6.69 -4.61
C ILE A 92 -7.95 -7.17 -5.81
N GLY A 93 -7.75 -6.27 -6.76
CA GLY A 93 -6.91 -6.48 -7.92
C GLY A 93 -6.06 -5.28 -8.27
N TRP A 94 -5.30 -5.39 -9.34
CA TRP A 94 -4.31 -4.42 -9.77
C TRP A 94 -4.57 -3.97 -11.20
N ILE A 95 -4.61 -2.66 -11.41
CA ILE A 95 -4.78 -2.03 -12.72
C ILE A 95 -3.58 -1.13 -13.03
N HIS A 96 -3.04 -1.25 -14.23
CA HIS A 96 -1.87 -0.47 -14.63
C HIS A 96 -2.27 0.97 -14.99
N GLN A 97 -1.43 1.93 -14.59
CA GLN A 97 -1.63 3.36 -14.80
C GLN A 97 -1.92 3.74 -16.24
N SER A 98 -1.32 3.05 -17.21
CA SER A 98 -1.52 3.33 -18.65
C SER A 98 -2.94 3.09 -19.15
N ARG A 99 -3.81 2.51 -18.31
CA ARG A 99 -5.21 2.20 -18.59
C ARG A 99 -6.20 3.20 -17.98
N ILE A 100 -5.75 3.99 -17.01
CA ILE A 100 -6.59 4.87 -16.20
C ILE A 100 -6.12 6.32 -16.28
N MET A 101 -7.04 7.23 -15.98
CA MET A 101 -6.73 8.64 -15.73
C MET A 101 -7.19 8.97 -14.31
N LEU A 102 -6.23 9.32 -13.45
CA LEU A 102 -6.49 9.80 -12.09
C LEU A 102 -7.28 11.12 -12.15
N THR A 103 -8.23 11.30 -11.25
CA THR A 103 -9.13 12.47 -11.26
C THR A 103 -8.74 13.56 -10.28
N GLY A 104 -7.81 13.29 -9.36
CA GLY A 104 -7.51 14.17 -8.22
C GLY A 104 -8.63 14.25 -7.18
N LYS A 105 -9.71 13.48 -7.34
CA LYS A 105 -10.82 13.42 -6.38
C LYS A 105 -10.64 12.23 -5.46
N TYR A 106 -10.47 12.53 -4.18
CA TYR A 106 -10.26 11.54 -3.13
C TYR A 106 -11.57 11.14 -2.47
N HIS A 107 -11.57 9.94 -1.89
CA HIS A 107 -12.66 9.46 -1.05
C HIS A 107 -12.10 8.68 0.14
N SER A 108 -12.94 8.41 1.13
CA SER A 108 -12.57 7.51 2.23
C SER A 108 -12.27 6.13 1.67
N ALA A 109 -11.12 5.56 2.04
CA ALA A 109 -10.86 4.15 1.81
C ALA A 109 -11.92 3.32 2.59
N PRO A 110 -12.42 2.22 2.02
CA PRO A 110 -13.29 1.31 2.74
C PRO A 110 -12.56 0.63 3.91
#